data_AF-A0A2P2DEF3-F1
#
_entry.id   AF-A0A2P2DEF3-F1
#
_cell.length_a   1.000
_cell.length_b   1.000
_cell.length_c   1.000
_cell.angle_alpha   90.00
_cell.angle_beta   90.00
_cell.angle_gamma   90.00
#
_symmetry.space_group_name_H-M   'P 1'
#
loop_
_entity.id
_entity.type
_entity.pdbx_description
1 polymer ?
#
loop_
_entity_poly.entity_id
_entity_poly.type
_entity_poly.pdbx_seq_one_letter_code
_entity_poly.pdbx_strand_id
1 'polypeptide(L)'
;MNREDLLLGFIQEGFELIEDCENAILAIEEIQNSHGNFDEELMNNLFRSVHTFKGSSGLLKLETLVKLTHEAETLMDLLRNQKLLPTDELTQVLIDTFDRMRVLLSKVETLKANPEMDPPTELQIQALQGEINKLKQHSIVETVLEKPKKEKKIYEIFEEEPPKETKKKSNVYEIFDEVSTQEVSKNKKFEIFEEELKQTQTEVISNNSKIERLGDQNKPVIFNIRKEIKVANDKLDSLLDLVGELVIAESNVTQHPTIKSIRNESLNSALTRFHKILLDLQEVAFSTRMIPISGVFQKMSRLVRDLQKQSGKKVLLHIKGEDTEIDKSIVDLIADPIVHILRNSIDHGLETPEERIDRGKVDTGNIYLSARQSVNEVWVMIKDDGRGLDRNKILDKAKQNGLISGDTSSLNDQEVFNLIFLPGLSTAKVVSDISGRGVGMDIVRQNIVKLGGKIEIHSQFGAGTTFVLRIPLSLGIMEGTVVRVGQKFFTIQTIELREFVSLRDKKEIELDEGQKVLDIRGTFIPIFNINQILNHKEQIIYDNEDPLMIILEYERKLIGIRVDEIIGNQNVVIKPLMGIMENAQGVNGFTILGNGNVSLILDVKSIFSKLEFVGAS
;
A
#
# COMPACT_ATOMS: atom_id res chain seq x y z
N MET A 1 -24.90 -31.46 7.74
CA MET A 1 -24.67 -30.01 7.61
C MET A 1 -26.04 -29.34 7.73
N ASN A 2 -26.23 -28.46 8.71
CA ASN A 2 -27.53 -27.81 8.91
C ASN A 2 -27.78 -26.82 7.76
N ARG A 3 -29.04 -26.53 7.41
CA ARG A 3 -29.37 -25.58 6.32
C ARG A 3 -28.75 -24.19 6.57
N GLU A 4 -28.66 -23.80 7.84
CA GLU A 4 -28.05 -22.54 8.28
C GLU A 4 -26.53 -22.52 8.02
N ASP A 5 -25.82 -23.64 8.25
CA ASP A 5 -24.38 -23.75 7.96
C ASP A 5 -24.11 -23.64 6.46
N LEU A 6 -24.95 -24.29 5.63
CA LEU A 6 -24.89 -24.20 4.17
C LEU A 6 -25.17 -22.78 3.67
N LEU A 7 -26.13 -22.09 4.29
CA LEU A 7 -26.47 -20.71 3.95
C LEU A 7 -25.34 -19.74 4.30
N LEU A 8 -24.72 -19.89 5.48
CA LEU A 8 -23.57 -19.09 5.90
C LEU A 8 -22.37 -19.30 4.97
N GLY A 9 -22.06 -20.55 4.64
CA GLY A 9 -21.01 -20.88 3.68
C GLY A 9 -21.27 -20.26 2.30
N PHE A 10 -22.52 -20.36 1.81
CA PHE A 10 -22.92 -19.73 0.55
C PHE A 10 -22.86 -18.20 0.58
N ILE A 11 -23.21 -17.54 1.70
CA ILE A 11 -23.13 -16.08 1.77
C ILE A 11 -21.67 -15.63 1.62
N GLN A 12 -20.75 -16.27 2.33
CA GLN A 12 -19.33 -15.96 2.25
C GLN A 12 -18.78 -16.23 0.84
N GLU A 13 -19.01 -17.43 0.31
CA GLU A 13 -18.61 -17.80 -1.06
C GLU A 13 -19.28 -16.92 -2.11
N GLY A 14 -20.53 -16.52 -1.90
CA GLY A 14 -21.30 -15.69 -2.82
C GLY A 14 -20.74 -14.28 -2.96
N PHE A 15 -20.27 -13.67 -1.87
CA PHE A 15 -19.59 -12.38 -1.94
C PHE A 15 -18.25 -12.49 -2.67
N GLU A 16 -17.48 -13.56 -2.42
CA GLU A 16 -16.22 -13.85 -3.14
C GLU A 16 -16.48 -14.03 -4.66
N LEU A 17 -17.48 -14.84 -5.04
CA LEU A 17 -17.84 -15.06 -6.45
C LEU A 17 -18.33 -13.79 -7.15
N ILE A 18 -19.05 -12.91 -6.45
CA ILE A 18 -19.48 -11.62 -7.01
C ILE A 18 -18.26 -10.72 -7.22
N GLU A 19 -17.32 -10.67 -6.27
CA GLU A 19 -16.09 -9.90 -6.41
C GLU A 19 -15.25 -10.40 -7.61
N ASP A 20 -15.14 -11.72 -7.79
CA ASP A 20 -14.49 -12.33 -8.95
C ASP A 20 -15.18 -11.92 -10.27
N CYS A 21 -16.52 -11.95 -10.31
CA CYS A 21 -17.28 -11.54 -11.49
C CYS A 21 -17.01 -10.08 -11.86
N GLU A 22 -17.06 -9.20 -10.87
CA GLU A 22 -16.85 -7.77 -11.04
C GLU A 22 -15.39 -7.45 -11.45
N ASN A 23 -14.41 -8.18 -10.93
CA ASN A 23 -13.01 -8.00 -11.33
C ASN A 23 -12.77 -8.47 -12.77
N ALA A 24 -13.36 -9.61 -13.16
CA ALA A 24 -13.24 -10.12 -14.52
C ALA A 24 -13.90 -9.19 -15.54
N ILE A 25 -15.08 -8.60 -15.24
CA ILE A 25 -15.72 -7.67 -16.18
C ILE A 25 -14.95 -6.35 -16.34
N LEU A 26 -14.31 -5.86 -15.27
CA LEU A 26 -13.43 -4.68 -15.34
C LEU A 26 -12.21 -4.94 -16.23
N ALA A 27 -11.59 -6.12 -16.08
CA ALA A 27 -10.45 -6.51 -16.93
C ALA A 27 -10.86 -6.63 -18.40
N ILE A 28 -12.04 -7.18 -18.69
CA ILE A 28 -12.58 -7.28 -20.06
C ILE A 28 -12.77 -5.88 -20.68
N GLU A 29 -13.25 -4.91 -19.90
CA GLU A 29 -13.42 -3.53 -20.38
C GLU A 29 -12.09 -2.81 -20.61
N GLU A 30 -11.07 -3.07 -19.79
CA GLU A 30 -9.73 -2.54 -20.02
C GLU A 30 -9.13 -3.05 -21.34
N ILE A 31 -9.34 -4.35 -21.63
CA ILE A 31 -8.97 -4.96 -22.91
C ILE A 31 -9.74 -4.31 -24.07
N GLN A 32 -11.05 -4.07 -23.89
CA GLN A 32 -11.88 -3.40 -24.90
C GLN A 32 -11.35 -1.99 -25.22
N ASN A 33 -11.01 -1.19 -24.20
CA ASN A 33 -10.49 0.17 -24.35
C ASN A 33 -9.10 0.21 -25.01
N SER A 34 -8.29 -0.83 -24.81
CA SER A 34 -6.93 -0.94 -25.37
C SER A 34 -6.85 -1.57 -26.76
N HIS A 35 -7.99 -1.82 -27.43
CA HIS A 35 -8.08 -2.53 -28.74
C HIS A 35 -7.52 -3.96 -28.70
N GLY A 36 -7.64 -4.64 -27.55
CA GLY A 36 -7.14 -5.99 -27.36
C GLY A 36 -8.03 -7.08 -27.98
N ASN A 37 -7.45 -8.26 -28.16
CA ASN A 37 -8.17 -9.45 -28.61
C ASN A 37 -9.05 -10.03 -27.49
N PHE A 38 -10.12 -10.72 -27.87
CA PHE A 38 -10.96 -11.49 -26.95
C PHE A 38 -10.13 -12.50 -26.13
N ASP A 39 -10.14 -12.35 -24.81
CA ASP A 39 -9.48 -13.26 -23.89
C ASP A 39 -10.45 -14.38 -23.47
N GLU A 40 -10.22 -15.58 -24.02
CA GLU A 40 -11.02 -16.76 -23.70
C GLU A 40 -10.91 -17.18 -22.23
N GLU A 41 -9.77 -16.96 -21.58
CA GLU A 41 -9.56 -17.37 -20.19
C GLU A 41 -10.36 -16.48 -19.24
N LEU A 42 -10.29 -15.15 -19.41
CA LEU A 42 -11.08 -14.20 -18.62
C LEU A 42 -12.58 -14.41 -18.78
N MET A 43 -13.06 -14.61 -20.02
CA MET A 43 -14.47 -14.87 -20.29
C MET A 43 -14.94 -16.20 -19.65
N ASN A 44 -14.10 -17.24 -19.70
CA ASN A 44 -14.41 -18.53 -19.08
C ASN A 44 -14.43 -18.45 -17.55
N ASN A 45 -13.53 -17.67 -16.95
CA ASN A 45 -13.51 -17.45 -15.51
C ASN A 45 -14.77 -16.71 -15.06
N LEU A 46 -15.15 -15.62 -15.74
CA LEU A 46 -16.39 -14.89 -15.47
C LEU A 46 -17.62 -15.80 -15.59
N PHE A 47 -17.71 -16.59 -16.66
CA PHE A 47 -18.81 -17.55 -16.85
C PHE A 47 -18.87 -18.59 -15.72
N ARG A 48 -17.72 -19.13 -15.29
CA ARG A 48 -17.66 -20.11 -14.19
C ARG A 48 -18.13 -19.52 -12.88
N SER A 49 -17.76 -18.27 -12.56
CA SER A 49 -18.19 -17.62 -11.33
C SER A 49 -19.71 -17.42 -11.30
N VAL A 50 -20.30 -16.92 -12.40
CA VAL A 50 -21.76 -16.76 -12.53
C VAL A 50 -22.47 -18.12 -12.46
N HIS A 51 -21.96 -19.14 -13.18
CA HIS A 51 -22.54 -20.48 -13.19
C HIS A 51 -22.51 -21.14 -11.81
N THR A 52 -21.38 -21.02 -11.10
CA THR A 52 -21.22 -21.53 -9.73
C THR A 52 -22.18 -20.81 -8.78
N PHE A 53 -22.29 -19.48 -8.88
CA PHE A 53 -23.21 -18.70 -8.07
C PHE A 53 -24.68 -19.12 -8.28
N LYS A 54 -25.11 -19.36 -9.54
CA LYS A 54 -26.45 -19.88 -9.84
C LYS A 54 -26.67 -21.26 -9.21
N GLY A 55 -25.69 -22.16 -9.34
CA GLY A 55 -25.73 -23.50 -8.76
C GLY A 55 -25.93 -23.48 -7.25
N SER A 56 -25.12 -22.69 -6.54
CA SER A 56 -25.19 -22.56 -5.08
C SER A 56 -26.49 -21.89 -4.61
N SER A 57 -26.95 -20.86 -5.34
CA SER A 57 -28.25 -20.22 -5.09
C SER A 57 -29.43 -21.18 -5.29
N GLY A 58 -29.35 -22.04 -6.31
CA GLY A 58 -30.37 -23.05 -6.63
C GLY A 58 -30.47 -24.13 -5.56
N LEU A 59 -29.34 -24.59 -5.02
CA LEU A 59 -29.31 -25.57 -3.92
C LEU A 59 -30.06 -25.07 -2.67
N LEU A 60 -30.00 -23.76 -2.42
CA LEU A 60 -30.62 -23.10 -1.28
C LEU A 60 -32.06 -22.58 -1.55
N LYS A 61 -32.59 -22.82 -2.77
CA LYS A 61 -33.92 -22.37 -3.22
C LYS A 61 -34.10 -20.85 -3.15
N LEU A 62 -33.05 -20.08 -3.45
CA LEU A 62 -33.07 -18.62 -3.53
C LEU A 62 -33.53 -18.18 -4.93
N GLU A 63 -34.81 -18.40 -5.24
CA GLU A 63 -35.39 -18.22 -6.57
C GLU A 63 -35.15 -16.84 -7.19
N THR A 64 -35.13 -15.78 -6.39
CA THR A 64 -34.91 -14.40 -6.87
C THR A 64 -33.49 -14.23 -7.41
N LEU A 65 -32.50 -14.76 -6.69
CA LEU A 65 -31.10 -14.79 -7.14
C LEU A 65 -30.93 -15.69 -8.37
N VAL A 66 -31.56 -16.87 -8.38
CA VAL A 66 -31.51 -17.81 -9.51
C VAL A 66 -32.05 -17.18 -10.80
N LYS A 67 -33.14 -16.42 -10.75
CA LYS A 67 -33.70 -15.75 -11.94
C LYS A 67 -32.75 -14.70 -12.50
N LEU A 68 -32.18 -13.85 -11.66
CA LEU A 68 -31.24 -12.82 -12.09
C LEU A 68 -29.96 -13.44 -12.68
N THR A 69 -29.39 -14.43 -12.00
CA THR A 69 -28.13 -15.08 -12.44
C THR A 69 -28.32 -15.94 -13.68
N HIS A 70 -29.51 -16.50 -13.90
CA HIS A 70 -29.85 -17.23 -15.13
C HIS A 70 -29.78 -16.33 -16.36
N GLU A 71 -30.32 -15.11 -16.29
CA GLU A 71 -30.24 -14.15 -17.41
C GLU A 71 -28.79 -13.69 -17.63
N ALA A 72 -28.05 -13.42 -16.55
CA ALA A 72 -26.64 -13.10 -16.63
C ALA A 72 -25.84 -14.22 -17.32
N GLU A 73 -26.03 -15.48 -16.90
CA GLU A 73 -25.36 -16.64 -17.50
C GLU A 73 -25.72 -16.81 -18.98
N THR A 74 -26.98 -16.57 -19.35
CA THR A 74 -27.43 -16.65 -20.75
C THR A 74 -26.73 -15.59 -21.61
N LEU A 75 -26.61 -14.36 -21.11
CA LEU A 75 -25.90 -13.29 -21.78
C LEU A 75 -24.40 -13.63 -21.94
N MET A 76 -23.76 -14.10 -20.86
CA MET A 76 -22.36 -14.51 -20.88
C MET A 76 -22.09 -15.68 -21.83
N ASP A 77 -23.00 -16.66 -21.91
CA ASP A 77 -22.87 -17.78 -22.83
C ASP A 77 -22.92 -17.33 -24.30
N LEU A 78 -23.76 -16.33 -24.62
CA LEU A 78 -23.80 -15.74 -25.97
C LEU A 78 -22.50 -15.04 -26.32
N LEU A 79 -21.98 -14.19 -25.42
CA LEU A 79 -20.70 -13.51 -25.62
C LEU A 79 -19.55 -14.50 -25.81
N ARG A 80 -19.52 -15.55 -24.98
CA ARG A 80 -18.53 -16.63 -25.06
C ARG A 80 -18.59 -17.37 -26.38
N ASN A 81 -19.77 -17.81 -26.79
CA ASN A 81 -19.94 -18.62 -28.01
C ASN A 81 -19.66 -17.82 -29.28
N GLN A 82 -19.94 -16.51 -29.27
CA GLN A 82 -19.70 -15.63 -30.41
C GLN A 82 -18.32 -14.95 -30.38
N LYS A 83 -17.51 -15.19 -29.34
CA LYS A 83 -16.21 -14.53 -29.10
C LYS A 83 -16.29 -13.01 -29.21
N LEU A 84 -17.38 -12.43 -28.68
CA LEU A 84 -17.65 -11.00 -28.72
C LEU A 84 -17.16 -10.36 -27.42
N LEU A 85 -16.42 -9.26 -27.56
CA LEU A 85 -16.21 -8.35 -26.43
C LEU A 85 -17.53 -7.61 -26.16
N PRO A 86 -17.94 -7.46 -24.88
CA PRO A 86 -19.10 -6.67 -24.54
C PRO A 86 -18.89 -5.21 -24.98
N THR A 87 -19.96 -4.53 -25.40
CA THR A 87 -19.93 -3.08 -25.66
C THR A 87 -20.01 -2.31 -24.34
N ASP A 88 -19.67 -1.01 -24.33
CA ASP A 88 -19.76 -0.18 -23.11
C ASP A 88 -21.14 -0.24 -22.45
N GLU A 89 -22.21 -0.24 -23.26
CA GLU A 89 -23.59 -0.39 -22.79
C GLU A 89 -23.81 -1.75 -22.10
N LEU A 90 -23.32 -2.83 -22.71
CA LEU A 90 -23.50 -4.19 -22.21
C LEU A 90 -22.66 -4.45 -20.96
N THR A 91 -21.42 -3.93 -20.95
CA THR A 91 -20.53 -3.95 -19.79
C THR A 91 -21.18 -3.25 -18.60
N GLN A 92 -21.82 -2.10 -18.81
CA GLN A 92 -22.56 -1.41 -17.76
C GLN A 92 -23.73 -2.25 -17.22
N VAL A 93 -24.51 -2.89 -18.10
CA VAL A 93 -25.61 -3.79 -17.69
C VAL A 93 -25.09 -4.96 -16.85
N LEU A 94 -23.93 -5.53 -17.17
CA LEU A 94 -23.32 -6.61 -16.39
C LEU A 94 -22.85 -6.12 -15.00
N ILE A 95 -22.23 -4.95 -14.92
CA ILE A 95 -21.83 -4.34 -13.64
C ILE A 95 -23.06 -4.11 -12.76
N ASP A 96 -24.11 -3.47 -13.30
CA ASP A 96 -25.36 -3.21 -12.57
C ASP A 96 -26.02 -4.53 -12.10
N THR A 97 -25.84 -5.62 -12.86
CA THR A 97 -26.32 -6.95 -12.49
C THR A 97 -25.57 -7.52 -11.29
N PHE A 98 -24.24 -7.41 -11.25
CA PHE A 98 -23.43 -7.91 -10.13
C PHE A 98 -23.65 -7.09 -8.85
N ASP A 99 -23.78 -5.77 -8.97
CA ASP A 99 -24.20 -4.90 -7.87
C ASP A 99 -25.57 -5.35 -7.33
N ARG A 100 -26.49 -5.69 -8.24
CA ARG A 100 -27.80 -6.18 -7.83
C ARG A 100 -27.75 -7.53 -7.13
N MET A 101 -26.91 -8.45 -7.60
CA MET A 101 -26.64 -9.72 -6.93
C MET A 101 -26.10 -9.50 -5.51
N ARG A 102 -25.19 -8.53 -5.32
CA ARG A 102 -24.64 -8.17 -4.00
C ARG A 102 -25.72 -7.65 -3.04
N VAL A 103 -26.61 -6.78 -3.52
CA VAL A 103 -27.73 -6.26 -2.72
C VAL A 103 -28.67 -7.39 -2.31
N LEU A 104 -29.02 -8.29 -3.24
CA LEU A 104 -29.88 -9.43 -2.94
C LEU A 104 -29.22 -10.41 -1.97
N LEU A 105 -27.90 -10.65 -2.09
CA LEU A 105 -27.16 -11.50 -1.16
C LEU A 105 -27.10 -10.91 0.25
N SER A 106 -26.95 -9.59 0.37
CA SER A 106 -27.02 -8.88 1.66
C SER A 106 -28.41 -8.99 2.30
N LYS A 107 -29.48 -8.99 1.48
CA LYS A 107 -30.85 -9.27 1.96
C LYS A 107 -30.99 -10.72 2.44
N VAL A 108 -30.40 -11.68 1.73
CA VAL A 108 -30.36 -13.09 2.17
C VAL A 108 -29.64 -13.22 3.50
N GLU A 109 -28.52 -12.51 3.69
CA GLU A 109 -27.76 -12.52 4.94
C GLU A 109 -28.61 -12.03 6.12
N THR A 110 -29.41 -10.99 5.90
CA THR A 110 -30.28 -10.38 6.93
C THR A 110 -31.54 -11.22 7.19
N LEU A 111 -32.23 -11.66 6.14
CA LEU A 111 -33.53 -12.34 6.22
C LEU A 111 -33.41 -13.86 6.45
N LYS A 112 -32.24 -14.44 6.16
CA LYS A 112 -31.99 -15.90 6.13
C LYS A 112 -33.01 -16.69 5.29
N ALA A 113 -33.61 -16.03 4.30
CA ALA A 113 -34.65 -16.55 3.42
C ALA A 113 -34.51 -15.99 2.01
N ASN A 114 -35.29 -16.53 1.05
CA ASN A 114 -35.34 -15.98 -0.30
C ASN A 114 -35.88 -14.54 -0.26
N PRO A 115 -35.14 -13.54 -0.77
CA PRO A 115 -35.63 -12.17 -0.83
C PRO A 115 -36.80 -12.08 -1.81
N GLU A 116 -37.78 -11.25 -1.50
CA GLU A 116 -38.87 -10.96 -2.44
C GLU A 116 -38.33 -10.29 -3.71
N MET A 117 -39.00 -10.56 -4.83
CA MET A 117 -38.72 -9.88 -6.10
C MET A 117 -39.18 -8.44 -5.99
N ASP A 118 -38.24 -7.51 -6.01
CA ASP A 118 -38.50 -6.07 -5.92
C ASP A 118 -38.30 -5.38 -7.28
N PRO A 119 -38.96 -4.22 -7.51
CA PRO A 119 -38.99 -3.57 -8.82
C PRO A 119 -37.63 -3.32 -9.49
N PRO A 120 -36.56 -2.93 -8.75
CA PRO A 120 -35.25 -2.75 -9.39
C PRO A 120 -34.62 -4.08 -9.87
N THR A 121 -34.94 -5.22 -9.25
CA THR A 121 -34.49 -6.54 -9.74
C THR A 121 -35.21 -6.90 -11.04
N GLU A 122 -36.51 -6.63 -11.13
CA GLU A 122 -37.29 -6.88 -12.34
C GLU A 122 -36.81 -6.02 -13.50
N LEU A 123 -36.51 -4.74 -13.26
CA LEU A 123 -35.91 -3.85 -14.26
C LEU A 123 -34.56 -4.37 -14.76
N GLN A 124 -33.72 -4.89 -13.86
CA GLN A 124 -32.43 -5.45 -14.26
C GLN A 124 -32.57 -6.72 -15.10
N ILE A 125 -33.51 -7.60 -14.75
CA ILE A 125 -33.86 -8.79 -15.55
C ILE A 125 -34.32 -8.37 -16.95
N GLN A 126 -35.17 -7.35 -17.05
CA GLN A 126 -35.64 -6.81 -18.34
C GLN A 126 -34.50 -6.21 -19.16
N ALA A 127 -33.55 -5.51 -18.54
CA ALA A 127 -32.37 -4.96 -19.21
C ALA A 127 -31.51 -6.08 -19.81
N LEU A 128 -31.21 -7.13 -19.04
CA LEU A 128 -30.48 -8.31 -19.53
C LEU A 128 -31.20 -8.99 -20.69
N GLN A 129 -32.51 -9.20 -20.58
CA GLN A 129 -33.32 -9.77 -21.66
C GLN A 129 -33.32 -8.89 -22.92
N GLY A 130 -33.30 -7.57 -22.76
CA GLY A 130 -33.14 -6.61 -23.85
C GLY A 130 -31.83 -6.83 -24.61
N GLU A 131 -30.70 -6.91 -23.91
CA GLU A 131 -29.38 -7.15 -24.52
C GLU A 131 -29.26 -8.54 -25.15
N ILE A 132 -29.77 -9.59 -24.49
CA ILE A 132 -29.83 -10.94 -25.05
C ILE A 132 -30.59 -10.95 -26.38
N ASN A 133 -31.71 -10.23 -26.46
CA ASN A 133 -32.50 -10.14 -27.69
C ASN A 133 -31.78 -9.35 -28.79
N LYS A 134 -31.10 -8.24 -28.46
CA LYS A 134 -30.29 -7.48 -29.42
C LYS A 134 -29.17 -8.34 -30.02
N LEU A 135 -28.48 -9.13 -29.20
CA LEU A 135 -27.40 -10.04 -29.64
C LEU A 135 -27.95 -11.18 -30.50
N LYS A 136 -29.06 -11.81 -30.10
CA LYS A 136 -29.70 -12.87 -30.90
C LYS A 136 -30.19 -12.37 -32.26
N GLN A 137 -30.68 -11.14 -32.34
CA GLN A 137 -31.12 -10.53 -33.61
C GLN A 137 -29.95 -10.22 -34.55
N HIS A 138 -28.80 -9.78 -34.01
CA HIS A 138 -27.59 -9.57 -34.82
C HIS A 138 -27.04 -10.88 -35.42
N SER A 139 -27.12 -12.00 -34.68
CA SER A 139 -26.69 -13.32 -35.20
C SER A 139 -27.55 -13.87 -36.35
N ILE A 140 -28.79 -13.39 -36.52
CA ILE A 140 -29.71 -13.83 -37.58
C ILE A 140 -29.43 -13.10 -38.92
N VAL A 141 -28.78 -11.94 -38.90
CA VAL A 141 -28.49 -11.17 -40.12
C VAL A 141 -27.25 -11.70 -40.85
N GLU A 142 -26.24 -12.23 -40.14
CA GLU A 142 -25.04 -12.83 -40.75
C GLU A 142 -25.26 -14.24 -41.32
N THR A 143 -26.33 -14.96 -40.93
CA THR A 143 -26.56 -16.34 -41.37
C THR A 143 -27.21 -16.50 -42.76
N VAL A 144 -27.47 -15.39 -43.48
CA VAL A 144 -28.13 -15.42 -44.82
C VAL A 144 -27.14 -15.25 -45.99
N LEU A 145 -25.87 -14.93 -45.77
CA LEU A 145 -24.90 -14.76 -46.86
C LEU A 145 -23.69 -15.71 -46.72
N GLU A 146 -23.65 -16.64 -47.69
CA GLU A 146 -22.51 -17.46 -48.15
C GLU A 146 -22.09 -18.73 -47.39
N LYS A 147 -22.51 -19.88 -47.94
CA LYS A 147 -21.71 -21.12 -47.94
C LYS A 147 -20.90 -21.18 -49.25
N PRO A 148 -19.59 -21.50 -49.22
CA PRO A 148 -18.94 -22.16 -50.33
C PRO A 148 -18.69 -23.66 -50.04
N LYS A 149 -18.84 -24.43 -51.11
CA LYS A 149 -18.71 -25.88 -51.19
C LYS A 149 -17.25 -26.35 -51.09
N LYS A 150 -17.09 -27.59 -50.61
CA LYS A 150 -15.86 -28.40 -50.67
C LYS A 150 -15.43 -28.65 -52.13
N GLU A 151 -14.15 -28.41 -52.44
CA GLU A 151 -13.44 -29.12 -53.52
C GLU A 151 -12.03 -29.56 -53.06
N LYS A 152 -11.58 -30.70 -53.59
CA LYS A 152 -10.35 -31.41 -53.23
C LYS A 152 -9.26 -31.22 -54.30
N LYS A 153 -8.03 -30.94 -53.80
CA LYS A 153 -6.67 -31.26 -54.29
C LYS A 153 -6.18 -30.68 -55.64
N ILE A 154 -4.94 -30.18 -55.62
CA ILE A 154 -3.73 -30.78 -56.22
C ILE A 154 -2.48 -30.13 -55.57
N TYR A 155 -1.43 -30.92 -55.34
CA TYR A 155 -0.10 -30.50 -54.87
C TYR A 155 0.80 -30.20 -56.08
N GLU A 156 1.70 -29.22 -55.98
CA GLU A 156 3.02 -29.27 -56.63
C GLU A 156 4.03 -28.36 -55.89
N ILE A 157 5.26 -28.88 -55.82
CA ILE A 157 6.43 -28.45 -55.05
C ILE A 157 7.32 -27.58 -55.95
N PHE A 158 7.96 -26.53 -55.44
CA PHE A 158 9.40 -26.25 -55.65
C PHE A 158 9.89 -25.10 -54.74
N GLU A 159 11.14 -25.26 -54.31
CA GLU A 159 11.92 -24.56 -53.29
C GLU A 159 12.42 -23.16 -53.73
N GLU A 160 12.66 -22.24 -52.79
CA GLU A 160 14.01 -21.75 -52.40
C GLU A 160 13.99 -20.44 -51.56
N GLU A 161 14.72 -20.54 -50.43
CA GLU A 161 15.43 -19.59 -49.54
C GLU A 161 14.92 -18.17 -49.13
N PRO A 162 15.13 -17.75 -47.86
CA PRO A 162 14.90 -16.38 -47.39
C PRO A 162 16.19 -15.52 -47.39
N PRO A 163 16.12 -14.19 -47.61
CA PRO A 163 17.26 -13.32 -47.40
C PRO A 163 17.36 -12.79 -45.96
N LYS A 164 18.61 -12.68 -45.51
CA LYS A 164 19.10 -12.26 -44.18
C LYS A 164 18.87 -10.78 -43.86
N GLU A 165 18.82 -10.51 -42.55
CA GLU A 165 18.88 -9.19 -41.93
C GLU A 165 20.02 -8.29 -42.44
N THR A 166 19.76 -6.99 -42.51
CA THR A 166 20.77 -5.97 -42.21
C THR A 166 20.14 -4.81 -41.42
N LYS A 167 20.56 -4.66 -40.17
CA LYS A 167 20.42 -3.42 -39.39
C LYS A 167 21.53 -2.45 -39.79
N LYS A 168 21.18 -1.17 -40.01
CA LYS A 168 22.10 -0.05 -39.80
C LYS A 168 21.39 1.06 -39.02
N LYS A 169 22.01 1.40 -37.89
CA LYS A 169 21.74 2.54 -37.00
C LYS A 169 22.35 3.82 -37.57
N SER A 170 21.74 4.95 -37.23
CA SER A 170 22.40 6.19 -36.76
C SER A 170 21.32 7.05 -36.09
N ASN A 171 21.19 7.02 -34.76
CA ASN A 171 21.85 7.88 -33.75
C ASN A 171 21.64 9.38 -34.00
N VAL A 172 21.03 10.08 -33.03
CA VAL A 172 21.70 11.09 -32.16
C VAL A 172 20.87 11.35 -30.87
N TYR A 173 21.43 10.89 -29.72
CA TYR A 173 21.68 11.52 -28.40
C TYR A 173 20.60 12.39 -27.70
N GLU A 174 20.13 12.05 -26.49
CA GLU A 174 20.78 12.03 -25.14
C GLU A 174 21.03 13.42 -24.52
N ILE A 175 20.42 13.63 -23.35
CA ILE A 175 21.02 14.37 -22.23
C ILE A 175 20.70 13.54 -21.00
N PHE A 176 21.71 12.90 -20.41
CA PHE A 176 22.01 12.84 -18.97
C PHE A 176 23.30 12.02 -18.86
N ASP A 177 24.42 12.70 -18.65
CA ASP A 177 25.66 12.05 -18.23
C ASP A 177 25.99 12.41 -16.77
N GLU A 178 26.44 11.34 -16.12
CA GLU A 178 26.96 11.15 -14.78
C GLU A 178 28.27 11.92 -14.51
N VAL A 179 28.70 11.95 -13.23
CA VAL A 179 30.10 11.70 -12.77
C VAL A 179 30.01 11.37 -11.25
N SER A 180 30.65 10.37 -10.61
CA SER A 180 31.66 9.35 -10.98
C SER A 180 31.69 8.22 -9.94
N THR A 181 31.96 7.00 -10.40
CA THR A 181 32.82 6.03 -9.70
C THR A 181 33.95 5.62 -10.64
N GLN A 182 35.19 5.76 -10.18
CA GLN A 182 36.40 5.16 -10.77
C GLN A 182 36.82 3.99 -9.86
N GLU A 183 37.48 2.91 -10.26
CA GLU A 183 37.69 2.20 -11.51
C GLU A 183 38.42 0.87 -11.11
N VAL A 184 38.42 -0.13 -12.00
CA VAL A 184 39.34 -1.28 -12.12
C VAL A 184 39.21 -2.49 -11.16
N SER A 185 38.79 -3.64 -11.72
CA SER A 185 39.68 -4.80 -11.99
C SER A 185 38.92 -6.13 -12.12
N LYS A 186 38.94 -6.71 -13.33
CA LYS A 186 38.61 -8.12 -13.60
C LYS A 186 39.74 -9.03 -13.12
N ASN A 187 39.45 -10.04 -12.28
CA ASN A 187 39.77 -11.44 -12.57
C ASN A 187 39.34 -12.43 -11.46
N LYS A 188 38.69 -13.52 -11.92
CA LYS A 188 38.70 -14.91 -11.40
C LYS A 188 38.46 -15.18 -9.89
N LYS A 189 37.30 -15.76 -9.57
CA LYS A 189 37.11 -17.13 -9.02
C LYS A 189 35.67 -17.33 -8.50
N PHE A 190 35.31 -18.61 -8.38
CA PHE A 190 34.13 -19.21 -7.74
C PHE A 190 32.98 -19.65 -8.66
N GLU A 191 33.27 -20.66 -9.48
CA GLU A 191 32.50 -21.92 -9.43
C GLU A 191 32.83 -22.62 -8.10
N ILE A 192 31.80 -23.13 -7.41
CA ILE A 192 31.72 -24.09 -6.28
C ILE A 192 30.61 -23.57 -5.35
N PHE A 193 29.40 -24.14 -5.48
CA PHE A 193 28.41 -24.46 -4.42
C PHE A 193 26.99 -24.66 -5.03
N GLU A 194 26.83 -25.67 -5.88
CA GLU A 194 25.52 -26.29 -6.16
C GLU A 194 25.70 -27.81 -6.40
N GLU A 195 26.28 -28.52 -5.44
CA GLU A 195 26.34 -30.00 -5.52
C GLU A 195 26.05 -30.76 -4.22
N GLU A 196 25.63 -30.10 -3.14
CA GLU A 196 25.25 -30.80 -1.90
C GLU A 196 23.87 -30.36 -1.41
N LEU A 197 22.80 -30.87 -2.05
CA LEU A 197 21.46 -31.02 -1.45
C LEU A 197 20.65 -32.17 -2.09
N LYS A 198 21.30 -33.08 -2.83
CA LYS A 198 20.69 -34.30 -3.39
C LYS A 198 21.28 -35.55 -2.78
N GLN A 199 21.17 -35.71 -1.46
CA GLN A 199 21.37 -37.00 -0.80
C GLN A 199 20.79 -36.94 0.62
N THR A 200 19.46 -37.03 0.73
CA THR A 200 18.72 -37.60 1.87
C THR A 200 17.23 -37.44 1.63
N GLN A 201 16.64 -38.35 0.84
CA GLN A 201 15.23 -38.79 0.96
C GLN A 201 14.96 -39.85 -0.12
N THR A 202 15.58 -41.01 0.06
CA THR A 202 15.06 -42.26 -0.50
C THR A 202 15.14 -43.29 0.60
N GLU A 203 14.08 -43.44 1.38
CA GLU A 203 13.65 -44.72 1.94
C GLU A 203 12.28 -44.57 2.60
N VAL A 204 11.45 -45.61 2.43
CA VAL A 204 10.12 -45.84 3.04
C VAL A 204 8.96 -45.09 2.37
N ILE A 205 8.33 -45.67 1.33
CA ILE A 205 7.25 -46.69 1.39
C ILE A 205 7.01 -47.19 -0.05
N SER A 206 7.36 -48.45 -0.29
CA SER A 206 6.77 -49.27 -1.33
C SER A 206 5.41 -49.80 -0.85
N ASN A 207 4.36 -49.68 -1.67
CA ASN A 207 3.42 -50.78 -1.91
C ASN A 207 2.43 -50.46 -3.04
N ASN A 208 2.66 -51.12 -4.17
CA ASN A 208 1.74 -51.69 -5.15
C ASN A 208 0.38 -51.00 -5.42
N SER A 209 0.21 -50.53 -6.65
CA SER A 209 -0.58 -51.29 -7.64
C SER A 209 -0.36 -50.77 -9.07
N LYS A 210 -0.38 -51.74 -9.99
CA LYS A 210 -0.07 -51.65 -11.43
C LYS A 210 -0.95 -50.64 -12.17
N ILE A 211 -0.33 -49.83 -13.03
CA ILE A 211 -0.98 -49.34 -14.25
C ILE A 211 -0.04 -49.62 -15.43
N GLU A 212 -0.56 -50.41 -16.36
CA GLU A 212 0.04 -50.77 -17.64
C GLU A 212 0.29 -49.54 -18.51
N ARG A 213 1.43 -49.51 -19.20
CA ARG A 213 1.72 -48.53 -20.25
C ARG A 213 1.23 -49.07 -21.58
N LEU A 214 0.36 -48.33 -22.26
CA LEU A 214 0.12 -48.41 -23.70
C LEU A 214 -0.46 -47.07 -24.17
N GLY A 215 0.15 -46.47 -25.20
CA GLY A 215 -0.49 -45.46 -26.05
C GLY A 215 0.02 -44.03 -25.88
N ASP A 216 0.60 -43.51 -26.96
CA ASP A 216 1.31 -42.25 -27.12
C ASP A 216 0.37 -41.01 -27.21
N GLN A 217 0.96 -39.83 -27.00
CA GLN A 217 0.42 -38.46 -27.17
C GLN A 217 -0.42 -37.85 -26.03
N ASN A 218 0.27 -37.34 -25.01
CA ASN A 218 0.06 -35.99 -24.48
C ASN A 218 1.22 -35.65 -23.56
N LYS A 219 1.98 -34.60 -23.87
CA LYS A 219 2.89 -34.00 -22.88
C LYS A 219 2.00 -33.56 -21.70
N PRO A 220 2.26 -34.01 -20.46
CA PRO A 220 1.52 -33.47 -19.33
C PRO A 220 1.91 -31.99 -19.23
N VAL A 221 0.94 -31.11 -19.48
CA VAL A 221 1.02 -29.74 -18.99
C VAL A 221 1.07 -29.88 -17.47
N ILE A 222 2.26 -29.69 -16.90
CA ILE A 222 2.41 -29.59 -15.46
C ILE A 222 1.75 -28.27 -15.07
N PHE A 223 0.45 -28.32 -14.76
CA PHE A 223 -0.16 -27.29 -13.94
C PHE A 223 0.55 -27.37 -12.59
N ASN A 224 1.51 -26.48 -12.37
CA ASN A 224 1.92 -26.13 -11.02
C ASN A 224 0.72 -25.44 -10.37
N ILE A 225 -0.22 -26.25 -9.87
CA ILE A 225 -1.21 -25.78 -8.92
C ILE A 225 -0.38 -25.34 -7.71
N ARG A 226 -0.07 -24.04 -7.63
CA ARG A 226 0.43 -23.44 -6.40
C ARG A 226 -0.62 -23.78 -5.36
N LYS A 227 -0.28 -24.67 -4.43
CA LYS A 227 -1.15 -24.98 -3.30
C LYS A 227 -1.15 -23.75 -2.42
N GLU A 228 -2.14 -22.89 -2.62
CA GLU A 228 -2.38 -21.75 -1.76
C GLU A 228 -2.85 -22.26 -0.40
N ILE A 229 -2.14 -21.87 0.66
CA ILE A 229 -2.49 -22.20 2.03
C ILE A 229 -3.13 -20.95 2.62
N LYS A 230 -4.45 -20.97 2.80
CA LYS A 230 -5.14 -19.92 3.56
C LYS A 230 -4.80 -20.08 5.05
N VAL A 231 -4.16 -19.07 5.62
CA VAL A 231 -3.80 -19.01 7.05
C VAL A 231 -4.62 -17.90 7.71
N ALA A 232 -5.13 -18.14 8.92
CA ALA A 232 -5.82 -17.11 9.69
C ALA A 232 -4.84 -15.98 10.08
N ASN A 233 -5.24 -14.72 9.93
CA ASN A 233 -4.40 -13.55 10.22
C ASN A 233 -3.80 -13.60 11.64
N ASP A 234 -4.58 -13.97 12.66
CA ASP A 234 -4.14 -14.02 14.06
C ASP A 234 -2.91 -14.90 14.28
N LYS A 235 -2.71 -15.93 13.46
CA LYS A 235 -1.53 -16.81 13.53
C LYS A 235 -0.27 -16.12 12.99
N LEU A 236 -0.42 -15.32 11.94
CA LEU A 236 0.68 -14.52 11.39
C LEU A 236 1.02 -13.36 12.34
N ASP A 237 0.03 -12.74 12.96
CA ASP A 237 0.24 -11.73 14.00
C ASP A 237 0.99 -12.34 15.20
N SER A 238 0.55 -13.51 15.68
CA SER A 238 1.24 -14.23 16.76
C SER A 238 2.69 -14.60 16.39
N LEU A 239 2.96 -14.95 15.13
CA LEU A 239 4.32 -15.23 14.65
C LEU A 239 5.19 -13.98 14.74
N LEU A 240 4.68 -12.82 14.30
CA LEU A 240 5.41 -11.56 14.37
C LEU A 240 5.65 -11.12 15.82
N ASP A 241 4.67 -11.30 16.70
CA ASP A 241 4.85 -11.02 18.13
C ASP A 241 5.95 -11.89 18.73
N LEU A 242 5.98 -13.18 18.44
CA LEU A 242 7.03 -14.10 18.89
C LEU A 242 8.41 -13.73 18.32
N VAL A 243 8.49 -13.36 17.04
CA VAL A 243 9.73 -12.87 16.43
C VAL A 243 10.19 -11.58 17.11
N GLY A 244 9.26 -10.66 17.41
CA GLY A 244 9.54 -9.43 18.15
C GLY A 244 10.05 -9.70 19.57
N GLU A 245 9.41 -10.62 20.30
CA GLU A 245 9.88 -11.08 21.61
C GLU A 245 11.26 -11.73 21.53
N LEU A 246 11.56 -12.45 20.45
CA LEU A 246 12.85 -13.09 20.23
C LEU A 246 13.96 -12.06 19.94
N VAL A 247 13.66 -11.01 19.17
CA VAL A 247 14.57 -9.87 18.96
C VAL A 247 14.84 -9.16 20.29
N ILE A 248 13.81 -8.97 21.13
CA ILE A 248 13.98 -8.42 22.48
C ILE A 248 14.88 -9.37 23.30
N ALA A 249 14.55 -10.66 23.37
CA ALA A 249 15.31 -11.64 24.15
C ALA A 249 16.78 -11.73 23.72
N GLU A 250 17.08 -11.64 22.42
CA GLU A 250 18.44 -11.56 21.91
C GLU A 250 19.15 -10.28 22.38
N SER A 251 18.46 -9.14 22.35
CA SER A 251 18.97 -7.90 22.93
C SER A 251 19.30 -8.08 24.41
N ASN A 252 18.45 -8.76 25.20
CA ASN A 252 18.73 -9.02 26.62
C ASN A 252 20.04 -9.80 26.80
N VAL A 253 20.25 -10.82 25.98
CA VAL A 253 21.43 -11.70 26.06
C VAL A 253 22.70 -10.96 25.61
N THR A 254 22.65 -10.28 24.47
CA THR A 254 23.80 -9.54 23.93
C THR A 254 24.18 -8.35 24.80
N GLN A 255 23.21 -7.68 25.41
CA GLN A 255 23.43 -6.52 26.27
C GLN A 255 23.72 -6.90 27.73
N HIS A 256 23.61 -8.17 28.11
CA HIS A 256 23.85 -8.60 29.49
C HIS A 256 25.28 -8.23 29.94
N PRO A 257 25.47 -7.56 31.10
CA PRO A 257 26.78 -7.07 31.54
C PRO A 257 27.86 -8.15 31.57
N THR A 258 27.53 -9.35 32.05
CA THR A 258 28.43 -10.50 32.06
C THR A 258 28.87 -10.88 30.64
N ILE A 259 27.95 -10.90 29.66
CA ILE A 259 28.26 -11.26 28.27
C ILE A 259 29.15 -10.18 27.64
N LYS A 260 28.82 -8.90 27.81
CA LYS A 260 29.67 -7.78 27.34
C LYS A 260 31.07 -7.77 27.94
N SER A 261 31.21 -8.20 29.19
CA SER A 261 32.52 -8.24 29.88
C SER A 261 33.44 -9.36 29.36
N ILE A 262 32.88 -10.39 28.72
CA ILE A 262 33.63 -11.53 28.19
C ILE A 262 34.29 -11.13 26.87
N ARG A 263 35.61 -10.97 26.89
CA ARG A 263 36.42 -10.81 25.66
C ARG A 263 36.69 -12.17 25.03
N ASN A 264 35.72 -12.67 24.25
CA ASN A 264 35.84 -13.92 23.51
C ASN A 264 35.35 -13.74 22.07
N GLU A 265 36.26 -13.83 21.10
CA GLU A 265 35.95 -13.65 19.67
C GLU A 265 34.98 -14.72 19.15
N SER A 266 35.06 -15.96 19.64
CA SER A 266 34.15 -17.03 19.26
C SER A 266 32.73 -16.76 19.74
N LEU A 267 32.58 -16.26 20.97
CA LEU A 267 31.27 -15.85 21.51
C LEU A 267 30.70 -14.67 20.72
N ASN A 268 31.49 -13.63 20.46
CA ASN A 268 31.04 -12.47 19.67
C ASN A 268 30.63 -12.87 18.25
N SER A 269 31.37 -13.78 17.63
CA SER A 269 31.03 -14.32 16.30
C SER A 269 29.73 -15.13 16.34
N ALA A 270 29.50 -15.93 17.39
CA ALA A 270 28.26 -16.68 17.59
C ALA A 270 27.06 -15.76 17.81
N LEU A 271 27.20 -14.71 18.63
CA LEU A 271 26.17 -13.69 18.86
C LEU A 271 25.84 -12.93 17.57
N THR A 272 26.86 -12.55 16.79
CA THR A 272 26.66 -11.88 15.49
C THR A 272 25.91 -12.79 14.51
N ARG A 273 26.24 -14.08 14.48
CA ARG A 273 25.53 -15.06 13.64
C ARG A 273 24.09 -15.27 14.11
N PHE A 274 23.86 -15.30 15.43
CA PHE A 274 22.52 -15.41 16.01
C PHE A 274 21.68 -14.19 15.62
N HIS A 275 22.22 -12.98 15.76
CA HIS A 275 21.58 -11.74 15.32
C HIS A 275 21.18 -11.79 13.84
N LYS A 276 22.10 -12.22 12.96
CA LYS A 276 21.81 -12.36 11.53
C LYS A 276 20.65 -13.32 11.25
N ILE A 277 20.63 -14.50 11.88
CA ILE A 277 19.56 -15.49 11.70
C ILE A 277 18.20 -14.91 12.15
N LEU A 278 18.19 -14.09 13.20
CA LEU A 278 16.96 -13.42 13.65
C LEU A 278 16.45 -12.40 12.64
N LEU A 279 17.34 -11.61 12.04
CA LEU A 279 16.97 -10.69 10.97
C LEU A 279 16.42 -11.44 9.74
N ASP A 280 17.08 -12.53 9.34
CA ASP A 280 16.62 -13.37 8.23
C ASP A 280 15.24 -14.02 8.54
N LEU A 281 15.05 -14.52 9.76
CA LEU A 281 13.76 -15.08 10.21
C LEU A 281 12.66 -14.03 10.20
N GLN A 282 13.00 -12.81 10.61
CA GLN A 282 12.08 -11.69 10.63
C GLN A 282 11.66 -11.29 9.21
N GLU A 283 12.60 -11.20 8.27
CA GLU A 283 12.31 -10.91 6.87
C GLU A 283 11.36 -11.96 6.28
N VAL A 284 11.63 -13.25 6.53
CA VAL A 284 10.75 -14.34 6.10
C VAL A 284 9.37 -14.20 6.75
N ALA A 285 9.29 -13.96 8.06
CA ALA A 285 8.01 -13.78 8.75
C ALA A 285 7.19 -12.63 8.15
N PHE A 286 7.81 -11.48 7.84
CA PHE A 286 7.13 -10.38 7.16
C PHE A 286 6.67 -10.76 5.75
N SER A 287 7.51 -11.43 4.97
CA SER A 287 7.17 -11.85 3.60
C SER A 287 5.93 -12.75 3.57
N THR A 288 5.66 -13.55 4.62
CA THR A 288 4.46 -14.42 4.68
C THR A 288 3.14 -13.67 4.78
N ARG A 289 3.14 -12.39 5.16
CA ARG A 289 1.94 -11.54 5.27
C ARG A 289 1.71 -10.68 4.03
N MET A 290 2.68 -10.65 3.11
CA MET A 290 2.61 -9.80 1.93
C MET A 290 1.51 -10.29 0.99
N ILE A 291 0.68 -9.35 0.54
CA ILE A 291 -0.37 -9.57 -0.45
C ILE A 291 -0.23 -8.52 -1.56
N PRO A 292 -0.60 -8.83 -2.81
CA PRO A 292 -0.59 -7.83 -3.88
C PRO A 292 -1.60 -6.71 -3.60
N ILE A 293 -1.26 -5.46 -3.97
CA ILE A 293 -2.16 -4.31 -3.83
C ILE A 293 -3.32 -4.29 -4.85
N SER A 294 -3.30 -5.19 -5.84
CA SER A 294 -4.28 -5.26 -6.94
C SER A 294 -5.74 -5.14 -6.47
N GLY A 295 -6.12 -5.82 -5.38
CA GLY A 295 -7.49 -5.74 -4.85
C GLY A 295 -7.92 -4.33 -4.42
N VAL A 296 -7.00 -3.52 -3.90
CA VAL A 296 -7.28 -2.10 -3.59
C VAL A 296 -7.41 -1.28 -4.87
N PHE A 297 -6.52 -1.49 -5.85
CA PHE A 297 -6.55 -0.76 -7.11
C PHE A 297 -7.81 -1.05 -7.93
N GLN A 298 -8.28 -2.31 -7.95
CA GLN A 298 -9.55 -2.70 -8.57
C GLN A 298 -10.75 -1.98 -7.92
N LYS A 299 -10.77 -1.86 -6.59
CA LYS A 299 -11.78 -1.07 -5.87
C LYS A 299 -11.73 0.40 -6.25
N MET A 300 -10.54 0.97 -6.46
CA MET A 300 -10.40 2.35 -6.92
C MET A 300 -10.92 2.55 -8.34
N SER A 301 -10.71 1.60 -9.25
CA SER A 301 -11.29 1.66 -10.61
C SER A 301 -12.80 1.81 -10.59
N ARG A 302 -13.48 1.08 -9.70
CA ARG A 302 -14.93 1.18 -9.52
C ARG A 302 -15.34 2.54 -8.96
N LEU A 303 -14.66 2.99 -7.90
CA LEU A 303 -14.92 4.29 -7.29
C LEU A 303 -14.79 5.45 -8.30
N VAL A 304 -13.75 5.44 -9.14
CA VAL A 304 -13.52 6.49 -10.15
C VAL A 304 -14.68 6.55 -11.15
N ARG A 305 -15.23 5.39 -11.56
CA ARG A 305 -16.39 5.35 -12.47
C ARG A 305 -17.65 5.90 -11.83
N ASP A 306 -17.91 5.56 -10.58
CA ASP A 306 -19.06 6.07 -9.84
C ASP A 306 -18.98 7.60 -9.68
N LEU A 307 -17.78 8.11 -9.34
CA LEU A 307 -17.52 9.54 -9.22
C LEU A 307 -17.61 10.26 -10.58
N GLN A 308 -17.20 9.62 -11.67
CA GLN A 308 -17.36 10.16 -13.01
C GLN A 308 -18.85 10.34 -13.38
N LYS A 309 -19.71 9.36 -13.05
CA LYS A 309 -21.16 9.48 -13.26
C LYS A 309 -21.78 10.60 -12.43
N GLN A 310 -21.34 10.77 -11.17
CA GLN A 310 -21.88 11.80 -10.27
C GLN A 310 -21.40 13.22 -10.61
N SER A 311 -20.12 13.37 -10.98
CA SER A 311 -19.50 14.68 -11.23
C SER A 311 -19.68 15.17 -12.67
N GLY A 312 -20.01 14.28 -13.61
CA GLY A 312 -20.13 14.60 -15.04
C GLY A 312 -18.79 14.87 -15.73
N LYS A 313 -17.65 14.60 -15.08
CA LYS A 313 -16.30 14.79 -15.63
C LYS A 313 -15.81 13.51 -16.29
N LYS A 314 -15.19 13.60 -17.47
CA LYS A 314 -14.57 12.45 -18.14
C LYS A 314 -13.19 12.18 -17.54
N VAL A 315 -12.96 10.98 -17.02
CA VAL A 315 -11.71 10.60 -16.35
C VAL A 315 -11.21 9.26 -16.88
N LEU A 316 -9.91 9.15 -17.14
CA LEU A 316 -9.22 7.91 -17.45
C LEU A 316 -8.23 7.59 -16.31
N LEU A 317 -8.41 6.42 -15.70
CA LEU A 317 -7.54 5.91 -14.64
C LEU A 317 -6.48 5.00 -15.26
N HIS A 318 -5.20 5.31 -14.99
CA HIS A 318 -4.06 4.49 -15.37
C HIS A 318 -3.50 3.82 -14.12
N ILE A 319 -3.42 2.49 -14.12
CA ILE A 319 -2.89 1.70 -13.00
C ILE A 319 -1.52 1.12 -13.36
N LYS A 320 -0.57 1.15 -12.42
CA LYS A 320 0.73 0.51 -12.59
C LYS A 320 1.24 -0.11 -11.29
N GLY A 321 1.82 -1.30 -11.36
CA GLY A 321 2.40 -1.99 -10.19
C GLY A 321 1.35 -2.59 -9.27
N GLU A 322 0.25 -3.10 -9.83
CA GLU A 322 -0.81 -3.81 -9.11
C GLU A 322 -0.31 -5.11 -8.43
N ASP A 323 0.77 -5.68 -8.95
CA ASP A 323 1.49 -6.85 -8.44
C ASP A 323 2.45 -6.51 -7.29
N THR A 324 2.58 -5.23 -6.92
CA THR A 324 3.41 -4.83 -5.78
C THR A 324 2.90 -5.48 -4.51
N GLU A 325 3.76 -6.30 -3.89
CA GLU A 325 3.49 -6.99 -2.63
C GLU A 325 3.66 -6.05 -1.43
N ILE A 326 2.62 -5.99 -0.59
CA ILE A 326 2.54 -5.09 0.57
C ILE A 326 1.96 -5.85 1.75
N ASP A 327 2.37 -5.50 2.97
CA ASP A 327 1.81 -6.07 4.18
C ASP A 327 0.29 -5.87 4.25
N LYS A 328 -0.45 -6.92 4.56
CA LYS A 328 -1.91 -6.88 4.66
C LYS A 328 -2.46 -5.76 5.55
N SER A 329 -1.82 -5.46 6.69
CA SER A 329 -2.27 -4.36 7.57
C SER A 329 -2.14 -3.00 6.90
N ILE A 330 -1.09 -2.81 6.09
CA ILE A 330 -0.88 -1.59 5.32
C ILE A 330 -1.94 -1.50 4.21
N VAL A 331 -2.23 -2.60 3.52
CA VAL A 331 -3.26 -2.65 2.47
C VAL A 331 -4.63 -2.23 3.00
N ASP A 332 -5.01 -2.74 4.18
CA ASP A 332 -6.28 -2.39 4.82
C ASP A 332 -6.33 -0.90 5.23
N LEU A 333 -5.19 -0.35 5.70
CA LEU A 333 -5.11 1.04 6.18
C LEU A 333 -4.90 2.09 5.08
N ILE A 334 -4.34 1.72 3.93
CA ILE A 334 -4.05 2.66 2.83
C ILE A 334 -5.26 2.87 1.89
N ALA A 335 -6.23 1.95 1.89
CA ALA A 335 -7.40 2.04 1.03
C ALA A 335 -8.18 3.34 1.24
N ASP A 336 -8.45 3.70 2.50
CA ASP A 336 -9.18 4.92 2.86
C ASP A 336 -8.44 6.21 2.43
N PRO A 337 -7.13 6.40 2.72
CA PRO A 337 -6.32 7.47 2.16
C PRO A 337 -6.45 7.64 0.65
N ILE A 338 -6.35 6.55 -0.12
CA ILE A 338 -6.39 6.60 -1.58
C ILE A 338 -7.78 7.03 -2.07
N VAL A 339 -8.87 6.51 -1.48
CA VAL A 339 -10.24 6.94 -1.77
C VAL A 339 -10.38 8.46 -1.65
N HIS A 340 -9.87 9.04 -0.57
CA HIS A 340 -10.02 10.46 -0.30
C HIS A 340 -9.20 11.33 -1.25
N ILE A 341 -7.97 10.90 -1.57
CA ILE A 341 -7.13 11.60 -2.53
C ILE A 341 -7.77 11.56 -3.92
N LEU A 342 -8.23 10.38 -4.37
CA LEU A 342 -8.91 10.23 -5.67
C LEU A 342 -10.19 11.06 -5.76
N ARG A 343 -11.02 11.05 -4.71
CA ARG A 343 -12.22 11.89 -4.65
C ARG A 343 -11.86 13.37 -4.79
N ASN A 344 -10.87 13.86 -4.05
CA ASN A 344 -10.43 15.24 -4.14
C ASN A 344 -9.88 15.59 -5.54
N SER A 345 -9.09 14.69 -6.13
CA SER A 345 -8.60 14.86 -7.50
C SER A 345 -9.74 14.95 -8.51
N ILE A 346 -10.81 14.15 -8.37
CA ILE A 346 -11.96 14.20 -9.30
C ILE A 346 -12.86 15.40 -9.02
N ASP A 347 -13.28 15.64 -7.78
CA ASP A 347 -14.27 16.65 -7.42
C ASP A 347 -13.69 18.08 -7.55
N HIS A 348 -12.47 18.29 -7.07
CA HIS A 348 -11.86 19.61 -6.96
C HIS A 348 -10.63 19.80 -7.86
N GLY A 349 -9.84 18.75 -8.08
CA GLY A 349 -8.62 18.81 -8.89
C GLY A 349 -8.92 18.99 -10.38
N LEU A 350 -9.64 18.04 -10.97
CA LEU A 350 -9.97 18.02 -12.39
C LEU A 350 -10.98 19.12 -12.74
N GLU A 351 -10.70 19.81 -13.84
CA GLU A 351 -11.61 20.77 -14.46
C GLU A 351 -12.74 20.06 -15.22
N THR A 352 -13.83 20.77 -15.54
CA THR A 352 -14.87 20.22 -16.42
C THR A 352 -14.33 20.07 -17.85
N PRO A 353 -14.94 19.23 -18.72
CA PRO A 353 -14.48 19.07 -20.10
C PRO A 353 -14.37 20.40 -20.86
N GLU A 354 -15.32 21.31 -20.63
CA GLU A 354 -15.34 22.67 -21.21
C GLU A 354 -14.15 23.50 -20.71
N GLU A 355 -13.94 23.59 -19.40
CA GLU A 355 -12.81 24.30 -18.79
C GLU A 355 -11.45 23.74 -19.24
N ARG A 356 -11.37 22.42 -19.51
CA ARG A 356 -10.14 21.77 -20.01
C ARG A 356 -9.82 22.21 -21.44
N ILE A 357 -10.81 22.21 -22.32
CA ILE A 357 -10.64 22.65 -23.72
C ILE A 357 -10.25 24.13 -23.77
N ASP A 358 -10.87 24.98 -22.95
CA ASP A 358 -10.54 26.41 -22.85
C ASP A 358 -9.08 26.65 -22.41
N ARG A 359 -8.51 25.71 -21.64
CA ARG A 359 -7.12 25.73 -21.18
C ARG A 359 -6.14 24.99 -22.12
N GLY A 360 -6.61 24.53 -23.28
CA GLY A 360 -5.80 23.79 -24.25
C GLY A 360 -5.46 22.35 -23.83
N LYS A 361 -6.20 21.78 -22.87
CA LYS A 361 -6.07 20.38 -22.45
C LYS A 361 -7.06 19.48 -23.20
N VAL A 362 -6.79 18.18 -23.17
CA VAL A 362 -7.72 17.15 -23.66
C VAL A 362 -8.98 17.14 -22.78
N ASP A 363 -10.15 16.90 -23.36
CA ASP A 363 -11.45 16.90 -22.66
C ASP A 363 -11.53 15.87 -21.52
N THR A 364 -10.74 14.79 -21.62
CA THR A 364 -10.62 13.71 -20.65
C THR A 364 -9.45 13.98 -19.69
N GLY A 365 -9.73 13.90 -18.38
CA GLY A 365 -8.73 14.00 -17.32
C GLY A 365 -7.99 12.70 -17.10
N ASN A 366 -6.68 12.76 -16.84
CA ASN A 366 -5.88 11.56 -16.53
C ASN A 366 -5.55 11.51 -15.05
N ILE A 367 -5.80 10.36 -14.44
CA ILE A 367 -5.33 10.02 -13.10
C ILE A 367 -4.43 8.80 -13.20
N TYR A 368 -3.26 8.86 -12.59
CA TYR A 368 -2.30 7.76 -12.51
C TYR A 368 -2.22 7.29 -11.07
N LEU A 369 -2.50 6.01 -10.85
CA LEU A 369 -2.35 5.32 -9.58
C LEU A 369 -1.24 4.27 -9.74
N SER A 370 -0.15 4.43 -9.01
CA SER A 370 0.98 3.49 -9.12
C SER A 370 1.57 3.10 -7.78
N ALA A 371 1.92 1.84 -7.62
CA ALA A 371 2.70 1.35 -6.49
C ALA A 371 4.07 0.85 -6.96
N ARG A 372 5.08 1.02 -6.11
CA ARG A 372 6.38 0.38 -6.27
C ARG A 372 7.01 0.08 -4.92
N GLN A 373 7.72 -1.02 -4.83
CA GLN A 373 8.56 -1.35 -3.68
C GLN A 373 9.96 -0.75 -3.87
N SER A 374 10.52 -0.15 -2.84
CA SER A 374 11.84 0.47 -2.83
C SER A 374 12.59 0.12 -1.55
N VAL A 375 13.50 -0.84 -1.62
CA VAL A 375 14.36 -1.33 -0.51
C VAL A 375 13.57 -1.67 0.76
N ASN A 376 13.30 -0.68 1.62
CA ASN A 376 12.58 -0.85 2.89
C ASN A 376 11.27 -0.02 2.98
N GLU A 377 10.81 0.54 1.87
CA GLU A 377 9.59 1.34 1.79
C GLU A 377 8.74 0.90 0.58
N VAL A 378 7.43 1.03 0.71
CA VAL A 378 6.48 1.00 -0.40
C VAL A 378 6.08 2.43 -0.74
N TRP A 379 6.15 2.76 -2.02
CA TRP A 379 5.77 4.07 -2.55
C TRP A 379 4.48 3.91 -3.33
N VAL A 380 3.42 4.56 -2.87
CA VAL A 380 2.14 4.66 -3.58
C VAL A 380 1.97 6.09 -4.06
N MET A 381 1.87 6.27 -5.37
CA MET A 381 1.78 7.55 -6.04
C MET A 381 0.41 7.72 -6.68
N ILE A 382 -0.22 8.88 -6.44
CA ILE A 382 -1.48 9.29 -7.06
C ILE A 382 -1.23 10.62 -7.76
N LYS A 383 -1.33 10.65 -9.09
CA LYS A 383 -1.08 11.84 -9.90
C LYS A 383 -2.30 12.18 -10.74
N ASP A 384 -2.72 13.44 -10.74
CA ASP A 384 -3.71 13.99 -11.65
C ASP A 384 -3.09 15.04 -12.60
N ASP A 385 -3.74 15.26 -13.74
CA ASP A 385 -3.40 16.32 -14.72
C ASP A 385 -4.34 17.55 -14.61
N GLY A 386 -4.91 17.75 -13.42
CA GLY A 386 -5.93 18.77 -13.15
C GLY A 386 -5.38 20.18 -13.05
N ARG A 387 -6.12 21.05 -12.34
CA ARG A 387 -5.76 22.47 -12.21
C ARG A 387 -4.56 22.72 -11.29
N GLY A 388 -4.09 21.72 -10.56
CA GLY A 388 -3.08 21.89 -9.52
C GLY A 388 -3.61 22.65 -8.30
N LEU A 389 -2.76 22.80 -7.29
CA LEU A 389 -3.07 23.51 -6.05
C LEU A 389 -2.82 25.01 -6.20
N ASP A 390 -3.81 25.81 -5.81
CA ASP A 390 -3.72 27.27 -5.83
C ASP A 390 -3.10 27.77 -4.52
N ARG A 391 -1.83 28.16 -4.59
CA ARG A 391 -1.05 28.66 -3.45
C ARG A 391 -1.74 29.82 -2.72
N ASN A 392 -2.27 30.79 -3.47
CA ASN A 392 -2.86 31.99 -2.87
C ASN A 392 -4.14 31.65 -2.12
N LYS A 393 -5.00 30.81 -2.71
CA LYS A 393 -6.22 30.35 -2.02
C LYS A 393 -5.94 29.57 -0.75
N ILE A 394 -4.90 28.74 -0.73
CA ILE A 394 -4.52 27.98 0.47
C ILE A 394 -4.07 28.94 1.59
N LEU A 395 -3.22 29.92 1.25
CA LEU A 395 -2.76 30.92 2.21
C LEU A 395 -3.91 31.79 2.75
N ASP A 396 -4.80 32.26 1.87
CA ASP A 396 -5.94 33.08 2.27
C ASP A 396 -6.88 32.31 3.21
N LYS A 397 -7.15 31.04 2.90
CA LYS A 397 -7.99 30.17 3.74
C LYS A 397 -7.31 29.87 5.08
N ALA A 398 -6.00 29.68 5.10
CA ALA A 398 -5.24 29.45 6.32
C ALA A 398 -5.22 30.69 7.23
N LYS A 399 -5.11 31.90 6.66
CA LYS A 399 -5.23 33.17 7.38
C LYS A 399 -6.63 33.38 7.95
N GLN A 400 -7.67 33.14 7.15
CA GLN A 400 -9.07 33.27 7.59
C GLN A 400 -9.41 32.34 8.75
N ASN A 401 -8.85 31.13 8.74
CA ASN A 401 -9.05 30.14 9.81
C ASN A 401 -8.14 30.36 11.03
N GLY A 402 -7.30 31.42 11.03
CA GLY A 402 -6.38 31.72 12.14
C GLY A 402 -5.25 30.71 12.33
N LEU A 403 -4.97 29.88 11.32
CA LEU A 403 -3.94 28.83 11.39
C LEU A 403 -2.52 29.38 11.18
N ILE A 404 -2.39 30.52 10.51
CA ILE A 404 -1.12 31.22 10.27
C ILE A 404 -1.28 32.71 10.57
N SER A 405 -0.29 33.28 11.25
CA SER A 405 -0.22 34.71 11.59
C SER A 405 1.13 35.26 11.15
N GLY A 406 1.16 36.44 10.50
CA GLY A 406 2.41 37.10 10.09
C GLY A 406 2.66 37.13 8.57
N ASP A 407 3.89 37.48 8.19
CA ASP A 407 4.31 37.60 6.79
C ASP A 407 4.53 36.22 6.16
N THR A 408 3.69 35.86 5.19
CA THR A 408 3.69 34.54 4.54
C THR A 408 4.55 34.48 3.29
N SER A 409 5.26 35.57 2.97
CA SER A 409 6.05 35.69 1.75
C SER A 409 7.35 34.86 1.76
N SER A 410 7.82 34.42 2.93
CA SER A 410 8.98 33.53 3.08
C SER A 410 8.68 32.04 2.90
N LEU A 411 7.41 31.63 2.90
CA LEU A 411 7.04 30.22 2.81
C LEU A 411 7.33 29.68 1.40
N ASN A 412 7.94 28.50 1.32
CA ASN A 412 8.10 27.79 0.05
C ASN A 412 6.79 27.08 -0.36
N ASP A 413 6.66 26.68 -1.63
CA ASP A 413 5.43 26.04 -2.12
C ASP A 413 5.10 24.74 -1.36
N GLN A 414 6.13 23.98 -0.96
CA GLN A 414 5.98 22.73 -0.22
C GLN A 414 5.37 22.96 1.18
N GLU A 415 5.83 24.00 1.88
CA GLU A 415 5.30 24.43 3.17
C GLU A 415 3.86 24.88 3.05
N VAL A 416 3.51 25.61 1.98
CA VAL A 416 2.12 26.02 1.73
C VAL A 416 1.24 24.81 1.46
N PHE A 417 1.66 23.86 0.62
CA PHE A 417 0.87 22.65 0.35
C PHE A 417 0.71 21.76 1.59
N ASN A 418 1.71 21.73 2.47
CA ASN A 418 1.62 21.02 3.74
C ASN A 418 0.51 21.57 4.67
N LEU A 419 0.08 22.82 4.50
CA LEU A 419 -1.03 23.41 5.28
C LEU A 419 -2.38 22.73 5.00
N ILE A 420 -2.54 22.03 3.86
CA ILE A 420 -3.77 21.30 3.51
C ILE A 420 -4.09 20.21 4.53
N PHE A 421 -3.05 19.68 5.20
CA PHE A 421 -3.18 18.67 6.24
C PHE A 421 -3.51 19.24 7.62
N LEU A 422 -3.60 20.56 7.78
CA LEU A 422 -3.99 21.15 9.05
C LEU A 422 -5.51 20.97 9.28
N PRO A 423 -5.92 20.59 10.51
CA PRO A 423 -7.33 20.47 10.85
C PRO A 423 -8.04 21.82 10.65
N GLY A 424 -9.23 21.78 10.05
CA GLY A 424 -10.04 22.97 9.76
C GLY A 424 -9.81 23.62 8.40
N LEU A 425 -8.75 23.28 7.66
CA LEU A 425 -8.57 23.76 6.27
C LEU A 425 -9.34 22.90 5.25
N SER A 426 -9.36 21.59 5.49
CA SER A 426 -9.96 20.54 4.65
C SER A 426 -11.32 20.03 5.14
N THR A 427 -11.92 20.66 6.16
CA THR A 427 -13.26 20.30 6.63
C THR A 427 -14.31 20.64 5.56
N ALA A 428 -14.85 19.61 4.90
CA ALA A 428 -15.93 19.77 3.95
C ALA A 428 -17.20 20.31 4.63
N LYS A 429 -17.90 21.22 3.94
CA LYS A 429 -19.23 21.75 4.31
C LYS A 429 -20.38 20.76 4.06
N VAL A 430 -20.10 19.53 3.64
CA VAL A 430 -21.13 18.52 3.36
C VAL A 430 -20.67 17.19 3.94
N VAL A 431 -21.43 16.69 4.93
CA VAL A 431 -21.32 15.32 5.43
C VAL A 431 -21.87 14.41 4.33
N SER A 432 -21.02 13.62 3.65
CA SER A 432 -21.49 12.60 2.71
C SER A 432 -21.77 11.29 3.44
N ASP A 433 -22.90 10.65 3.14
CA ASP A 433 -23.50 9.52 3.86
C ASP A 433 -22.74 8.18 3.84
N ILE A 434 -21.49 8.10 3.38
CA ILE A 434 -20.84 6.80 3.09
C ILE A 434 -19.67 6.43 4.02
N SER A 435 -19.26 7.28 4.97
CA SER A 435 -18.15 6.89 5.88
C SER A 435 -18.22 7.39 7.33
N GLY A 436 -19.33 8.02 7.74
CA GLY A 436 -19.68 8.20 9.18
C GLY A 436 -18.71 9.02 10.05
N ARG A 437 -17.61 9.56 9.51
CA ARG A 437 -16.70 10.48 10.19
C ARG A 437 -16.33 11.56 9.18
N GLY A 438 -16.43 12.83 9.54
CA GLY A 438 -16.07 13.93 8.62
C GLY A 438 -14.62 13.77 8.19
N VAL A 439 -14.37 13.50 6.91
CA VAL A 439 -13.01 13.17 6.44
C VAL A 439 -12.41 14.34 5.67
N GLY A 440 -11.31 14.86 6.20
CA GLY A 440 -10.41 15.80 5.53
C GLY A 440 -9.05 15.17 5.24
N MET A 441 -8.17 15.92 4.56
CA MET A 441 -6.79 15.52 4.33
C MET A 441 -5.97 15.37 5.62
N ASP A 442 -6.40 15.99 6.71
CA ASP A 442 -5.86 15.79 8.06
C ASP A 442 -5.95 14.32 8.51
N ILE A 443 -7.09 13.67 8.29
CA ILE A 443 -7.27 12.24 8.61
C ILE A 443 -6.37 11.37 7.72
N VAL A 444 -6.25 11.72 6.43
CA VAL A 444 -5.34 11.01 5.51
C VAL A 444 -3.90 11.06 6.04
N ARG A 445 -3.42 12.23 6.45
CA ARG A 445 -2.08 12.36 7.04
C ARG A 445 -1.96 11.57 8.34
N GLN A 446 -2.94 11.62 9.23
CA GLN A 446 -2.92 10.85 10.48
C GLN A 446 -2.81 9.35 10.22
N ASN A 447 -3.59 8.81 9.28
CA ASN A 447 -3.54 7.39 8.94
C ASN A 447 -2.17 6.98 8.40
N ILE A 448 -1.56 7.80 7.53
CA ILE A 448 -0.22 7.53 6.99
C ILE A 448 0.86 7.65 8.07
N VAL A 449 0.76 8.62 8.98
CA VAL A 449 1.70 8.77 10.10
C VAL A 449 1.58 7.61 11.10
N LYS A 450 0.36 7.11 11.36
CA LYS A 450 0.13 5.91 12.20
C LYS A 450 0.83 4.66 11.67
N LEU A 451 1.01 4.56 10.35
CA LEU A 451 1.76 3.51 9.69
C LEU A 451 3.29 3.71 9.75
N GLY A 452 3.78 4.76 10.43
CA GLY A 452 5.18 5.16 10.35
C GLY A 452 5.58 5.74 8.99
N GLY A 453 4.59 6.06 8.14
CA GLY A 453 4.79 6.56 6.79
C GLY A 453 4.84 8.09 6.70
N LYS A 454 5.13 8.57 5.50
CA LYS A 454 5.16 9.99 5.14
C LYS A 454 4.29 10.24 3.91
N ILE A 455 3.68 11.41 3.85
CA ILE A 455 2.94 11.90 2.68
C ILE A 455 3.60 13.17 2.16
N GLU A 456 3.90 13.19 0.86
CA GLU A 456 4.50 14.32 0.15
C GLU A 456 3.54 14.77 -0.96
N ILE A 457 3.45 16.08 -1.19
CA ILE A 457 2.63 16.68 -2.25
C ILE A 457 3.55 17.42 -3.22
N HIS A 458 3.43 17.16 -4.51
CA HIS A 458 4.04 17.96 -5.56
C HIS A 458 2.95 18.47 -6.49
N SER A 459 2.78 19.78 -6.58
CA SER A 459 1.73 20.37 -7.41
C SER A 459 2.26 21.56 -8.18
N GLN A 460 1.81 21.69 -9.42
CA GLN A 460 2.05 22.86 -10.24
C GLN A 460 0.72 23.37 -10.78
N PHE A 461 0.44 24.64 -10.54
CA PHE A 461 -0.80 25.27 -10.98
C PHE A 461 -0.94 25.19 -12.50
N GLY A 462 -2.08 24.69 -12.97
CA GLY A 462 -2.37 24.41 -14.38
C GLY A 462 -1.88 23.05 -14.90
N ALA A 463 -0.96 22.36 -14.22
CA ALA A 463 -0.39 21.10 -14.69
C ALA A 463 -0.88 19.85 -13.93
N GLY A 464 -1.30 20.03 -12.66
CA GLY A 464 -1.88 18.95 -11.85
C GLY A 464 -1.19 18.76 -10.51
N THR A 465 -1.58 17.72 -9.78
CA THR A 465 -1.07 17.39 -8.45
C THR A 465 -0.62 15.95 -8.37
N THR A 466 0.47 15.69 -7.63
CA THR A 466 0.99 14.36 -7.32
C THR A 466 1.10 14.21 -5.82
N PHE A 467 0.45 13.19 -5.27
CA PHE A 467 0.61 12.73 -3.90
C PHE A 467 1.53 11.52 -3.90
N VAL A 468 2.50 11.50 -2.99
CA VAL A 468 3.43 10.38 -2.79
C VAL A 468 3.31 9.90 -1.36
N LEU A 469 2.80 8.68 -1.18
CA LEU A 469 2.70 7.98 0.10
C LEU A 469 3.91 7.06 0.23
N ARG A 470 4.72 7.25 1.25
CA ARG A 470 5.90 6.44 1.56
C ARG A 470 5.66 5.70 2.85
N ILE A 471 5.56 4.38 2.79
CA ILE A 471 5.19 3.55 3.94
C ILE A 471 6.32 2.52 4.17
N PRO A 472 6.89 2.41 5.38
CA PRO A 472 7.92 1.42 5.64
C PRO A 472 7.37 -0.01 5.54
N LEU A 473 8.19 -0.94 5.03
CA LEU A 473 7.85 -2.37 4.94
C LEU A 473 7.93 -3.08 6.30
N SER A 474 8.74 -2.57 7.23
CA SER A 474 8.92 -3.14 8.56
C SER A 474 7.94 -2.53 9.55
N LEU A 475 7.19 -3.38 10.26
CA LEU A 475 6.49 -2.97 11.47
C LEU A 475 7.54 -2.66 12.55
N GLY A 476 7.74 -1.36 12.80
CA GLY A 476 8.21 -0.84 14.06
C GLY A 476 9.53 -1.40 14.58
N ILE A 477 10.59 -1.57 13.77
CA ILE A 477 11.95 -1.67 14.32
C ILE A 477 12.75 -0.47 13.84
N MET A 478 13.39 0.23 14.78
CA MET A 478 14.32 1.32 14.49
C MET A 478 15.65 1.08 15.19
N GLU A 479 16.74 1.49 14.56
CA GLU A 479 18.01 1.62 15.26
C GLU A 479 17.96 2.88 16.13
N GLY A 480 18.13 2.70 17.43
CA GLY A 480 18.07 3.81 18.38
C GLY A 480 19.18 3.77 19.41
N THR A 481 19.70 4.95 19.75
CA THR A 481 20.54 5.17 20.91
C THR A 481 19.66 5.27 22.15
N VAL A 482 19.92 4.42 23.14
CA VAL A 482 19.22 4.45 24.42
C VAL A 482 20.04 5.25 25.43
N VAL A 483 19.37 6.21 26.06
CA VAL A 483 19.93 7.08 27.09
C VAL A 483 19.09 7.03 28.35
N ARG A 484 19.73 7.23 29.50
CA ARG A 484 19.08 7.31 30.81
C ARG A 484 19.09 8.75 31.30
N VAL A 485 17.93 9.19 31.82
CA VAL A 485 17.75 10.49 32.46
C VAL A 485 16.98 10.26 33.77
N GLY A 486 17.65 10.45 34.90
CA GLY A 486 17.26 9.98 36.22
C GLY A 486 17.03 8.46 36.21
N GLN A 487 15.80 8.05 36.53
CA GLN A 487 15.37 6.65 36.50
C GLN A 487 14.64 6.25 35.20
N LYS A 488 14.55 7.16 34.23
CA LYS A 488 13.76 6.97 33.00
C LYS A 488 14.68 6.72 31.81
N PHE A 489 14.21 5.92 30.86
CA PHE A 489 14.92 5.60 29.64
C PHE A 489 14.25 6.27 28.45
N PHE A 490 15.09 6.78 27.54
CA PHE A 490 14.67 7.39 26.30
C PHE A 490 15.45 6.77 25.15
N THR A 491 14.77 6.55 24.03
CA THR A 491 15.40 6.09 22.79
C THR A 491 15.30 7.19 21.75
N ILE A 492 16.41 7.50 21.09
CA ILE A 492 16.49 8.47 20.01
C ILE A 492 16.97 7.73 18.76
N GLN A 493 16.46 8.06 17.57
CA GLN A 493 16.99 7.45 16.35
C GLN A 493 18.46 7.83 16.20
N THR A 494 19.33 6.86 15.92
CA THR A 494 20.77 7.09 15.81
C THR A 494 21.10 8.18 14.77
N ILE A 495 20.29 8.28 13.70
CA ILE A 495 20.45 9.29 12.63
C ILE A 495 20.15 10.73 13.09
N GLU A 496 19.35 10.91 14.14
CA GLU A 496 19.01 12.22 14.71
C GLU A 496 20.05 12.68 15.74
N LEU A 497 20.99 11.80 16.10
CA LEU A 497 22.02 12.04 17.10
C LEU A 497 23.36 12.39 16.43
N ARG A 498 23.81 13.63 16.63
CA ARG A 498 25.02 14.16 15.98
C ARG A 498 26.30 13.78 16.73
N GLU A 499 26.36 14.09 18.03
CA GLU A 499 27.52 13.78 18.87
C GLU A 499 27.15 13.73 20.36
N PHE A 500 28.00 13.07 21.15
CA PHE A 500 27.94 13.03 22.61
C PHE A 500 29.00 13.96 23.18
N VAL A 501 28.65 14.72 24.22
CA VAL A 501 29.54 15.72 24.82
C VAL A 501 29.58 15.54 26.34
N SER A 502 30.78 15.38 26.89
CA SER A 502 31.00 15.45 28.33
C SER A 502 30.99 16.90 28.79
N LEU A 503 30.26 17.20 29.87
CA LEU A 503 30.16 18.53 30.44
C LEU A 503 31.21 18.81 31.54
N ARG A 504 32.09 17.84 31.87
CA ARG A 504 33.11 17.99 32.93
C ARG A 504 33.95 19.27 32.82
N ASP A 505 34.42 19.56 31.61
CA ASP A 505 35.33 20.69 31.35
C ASP A 505 34.65 21.84 30.58
N LYS A 506 33.32 21.79 30.43
CA LYS A 506 32.59 22.79 29.65
C LYS A 506 31.74 23.67 30.55
N LYS A 507 31.80 24.98 30.29
CA LYS A 507 30.94 25.96 30.96
C LYS A 507 29.70 26.21 30.12
N GLU A 508 28.56 26.15 30.78
CA GLU A 508 27.29 26.60 30.22
C GLU A 508 27.24 28.12 30.29
N ILE A 509 26.85 28.74 29.19
CA ILE A 509 26.69 30.19 29.07
C ILE A 509 25.20 30.47 29.21
N GLU A 510 24.84 31.31 30.16
CA GLU A 510 23.46 31.75 30.36
C GLU A 510 23.22 33.03 29.58
N LEU A 511 22.18 33.05 28.74
CA LEU A 511 21.74 34.22 27.98
C LEU A 511 20.72 35.03 28.79
N ASP A 512 20.46 36.27 28.38
CA ASP A 512 19.61 37.23 29.11
C ASP A 512 18.16 36.76 29.34
N GLU A 513 17.68 35.77 28.58
CA GLU A 513 16.33 35.18 28.71
C GLU A 513 16.28 33.89 29.56
N GLY A 514 17.36 33.54 30.26
CA GLY A 514 17.45 32.29 31.05
C GLY A 514 17.66 31.03 30.20
N GLN A 515 17.78 31.19 28.87
CA GLN A 515 18.19 30.13 27.96
C GLN A 515 19.68 29.85 28.12
N LYS A 516 20.03 28.59 28.37
CA LYS A 516 21.43 28.15 28.47
C LYS A 516 21.94 27.65 27.13
N VAL A 517 23.18 27.97 26.81
CA VAL A 517 23.88 27.52 25.59
C VAL A 517 25.23 26.90 25.93
N LEU A 518 25.68 25.99 25.08
CA LEU A 518 26.99 25.34 25.16
C LEU A 518 27.82 25.69 23.94
N ASP A 519 29.05 26.17 24.13
CA ASP A 519 30.00 26.32 23.03
C ASP A 519 30.62 24.95 22.66
N ILE A 520 30.38 24.53 21.43
CA ILE A 520 30.96 23.35 20.82
C ILE A 520 31.67 23.77 19.55
N ARG A 521 33.00 23.92 19.64
CA ARG A 521 33.89 24.25 18.51
C ARG A 521 33.47 25.56 17.80
N GLY A 522 33.07 26.58 18.56
CA GLY A 522 32.64 27.89 18.04
C GLY A 522 31.17 27.94 17.61
N THR A 523 30.40 26.86 17.81
CA THR A 523 28.96 26.81 17.58
C THR A 523 28.24 26.83 18.93
N PHE A 524 27.38 27.82 19.15
CA PHE A 524 26.55 27.90 20.36
C PHE A 524 25.30 27.03 20.20
N ILE A 525 25.22 25.96 20.98
CA ILE A 525 24.10 25.02 20.94
C ILE A 525 23.17 25.29 22.14
N PRO A 526 21.87 25.56 21.92
CA PRO A 526 20.91 25.76 22.99
C PRO A 526 20.63 24.46 23.75
N ILE A 527 20.59 24.55 25.07
CA ILE A 527 20.37 23.44 25.98
C ILE A 527 18.91 23.43 26.43
N PHE A 528 18.24 22.30 26.29
CA PHE A 528 16.87 22.10 26.75
C PHE A 528 16.80 20.98 27.79
N ASN A 529 15.95 21.19 28.80
CA ASN A 529 15.65 20.15 29.76
C ASN A 529 14.58 19.21 29.17
N ILE A 530 14.76 17.90 29.34
CA ILE A 530 13.78 16.92 28.85
C ILE A 530 12.39 17.10 29.46
N ASN A 531 12.28 17.68 30.66
CA ASN A 531 11.01 18.06 31.26
C ASN A 531 10.29 19.18 30.50
N GLN A 532 11.03 20.18 30.01
CA GLN A 532 10.46 21.27 29.19
C GLN A 532 9.96 20.70 27.85
N ILE A 533 10.70 19.75 27.31
CA ILE A 533 10.35 19.08 26.06
C ILE A 533 9.05 18.28 26.23
N LEU A 534 8.98 17.42 27.25
CA LEU A 534 7.87 16.48 27.48
C LEU A 534 6.70 17.07 28.29
N ASN A 535 6.73 18.36 28.65
CA ASN A 535 5.78 18.99 29.58
C ASN A 535 5.61 18.20 30.89
N HIS A 536 6.71 17.61 31.37
CA HIS A 536 6.67 16.77 32.55
C HIS A 536 6.87 17.61 33.82
N LYS A 537 5.95 17.46 34.78
CA LYS A 537 5.88 18.31 35.99
C LYS A 537 6.82 17.88 37.12
N GLU A 538 7.30 16.64 37.12
CA GLU A 538 8.22 16.16 38.14
C GLU A 538 9.65 16.63 37.86
N GLN A 539 10.36 17.07 38.89
CA GLN A 539 11.78 17.38 38.78
C GLN A 539 12.57 16.08 38.57
N ILE A 540 13.34 16.02 37.49
CA ILE A 540 14.29 14.94 37.28
C ILE A 540 15.55 15.24 38.10
N ILE A 541 15.92 14.29 38.94
CA ILE A 541 17.15 14.32 39.71
C ILE A 541 18.22 13.63 38.86
N TYR A 542 19.23 14.39 38.46
CA TYR A 542 20.39 13.90 37.73
C TYR A 542 21.44 13.41 38.72
N ASP A 543 22.20 12.38 38.32
CA ASP A 543 23.18 11.74 39.19
C ASP A 543 24.40 12.65 39.44
N ASN A 544 24.56 13.76 38.70
CA ASN A 544 25.57 14.83 38.82
C ASN A 544 27.05 14.41 38.82
N GLU A 545 27.37 13.13 38.94
CA GLU A 545 28.74 12.64 39.03
C GLU A 545 29.48 12.75 37.69
N ASP A 546 28.76 12.77 36.56
CA ASP A 546 29.32 12.98 35.21
C ASP A 546 28.27 13.50 34.22
N PRO A 547 27.98 14.80 34.19
CA PRO A 547 26.92 15.33 33.35
C PRO A 547 27.28 15.15 31.86
N LEU A 548 26.46 14.38 31.15
CA LEU A 548 26.57 14.14 29.71
C LEU A 548 25.51 14.94 28.96
N MET A 549 25.82 15.26 27.70
CA MET A 549 24.90 15.91 26.79
C MET A 549 24.86 15.18 25.47
N ILE A 550 23.66 14.93 24.97
CA ILE A 550 23.43 14.50 23.60
C ILE A 550 23.13 15.71 22.73
N ILE A 551 23.74 15.77 21.55
CA ILE A 551 23.45 16.81 20.56
C ILE A 551 22.56 16.19 19.48
N LEU A 552 21.34 16.72 19.37
CA LEU A 552 20.38 16.31 18.36
C LEU A 552 20.42 17.27 17.17
N GLU A 553 20.23 16.75 15.98
CA GLU A 553 20.18 17.52 14.74
C GLU A 553 18.88 17.25 13.96
N TYR A 554 18.22 18.33 13.55
CA TYR A 554 17.09 18.28 12.63
C TYR A 554 17.13 19.49 11.71
N GLU A 555 17.06 19.28 10.39
CA GLU A 555 17.12 20.36 9.37
C GLU A 555 18.27 21.36 9.60
N ARG A 556 19.47 20.86 9.94
CA ARG A 556 20.69 21.64 10.28
C ARG A 556 20.60 22.51 11.55
N LYS A 557 19.50 22.42 12.30
CA LYS A 557 19.37 23.04 13.62
C LYS A 557 19.85 22.04 14.68
N LEU A 558 20.39 22.57 15.79
CA LEU A 558 21.00 21.78 16.84
C LEU A 558 20.37 22.09 18.18
N ILE A 559 20.15 21.07 18.98
CA ILE A 559 19.77 21.22 20.39
C ILE A 559 20.59 20.25 21.26
N GLY A 560 20.89 20.68 22.49
CA GLY A 560 21.54 19.86 23.50
C GLY A 560 20.54 19.39 24.54
N ILE A 561 20.54 18.10 24.87
CA ILE A 561 19.74 17.54 25.98
C ILE A 561 20.70 16.90 26.99
N ARG A 562 20.54 17.22 28.28
CA ARG A 562 21.32 16.58 29.34
C ARG A 562 20.83 15.17 29.62
N VAL A 563 21.76 14.24 29.77
CA VAL A 563 21.53 12.83 30.11
C VAL A 563 22.50 12.38 31.19
N ASP A 564 22.12 11.36 31.96
CA ASP A 564 23.00 10.79 33.00
C ASP A 564 23.90 9.71 32.43
N GLU A 565 23.38 8.89 31.52
CA GLU A 565 24.11 7.75 30.98
C GLU A 565 23.68 7.43 29.55
N ILE A 566 24.65 6.98 28.74
CA ILE A 566 24.43 6.46 27.41
C ILE A 566 24.61 4.95 27.47
N ILE A 567 23.55 4.20 27.22
CA ILE A 567 23.56 2.74 27.29
C ILE A 567 24.16 2.16 26.01
N GLY A 568 23.87 2.80 24.87
CA GLY A 568 24.40 2.46 23.55
C GLY A 568 23.32 2.36 22.47
N ASN A 569 23.73 1.91 21.29
CA ASN A 569 22.85 1.70 20.15
C ASN A 569 22.26 0.28 20.18
N GLN A 570 20.99 0.17 19.83
CA GLN A 570 20.30 -1.10 19.69
C GLN A 570 19.11 -0.97 18.74
N ASN A 571 18.78 -2.07 18.06
CA ASN A 571 17.53 -2.19 17.34
C ASN A 571 16.39 -2.33 18.35
N VAL A 572 15.41 -1.44 18.29
CA VAL A 572 14.29 -1.40 19.21
C VAL A 572 12.98 -1.59 18.47
N VAL A 573 12.09 -2.38 19.06
CA VAL A 573 10.72 -2.52 18.55
C VAL A 573 9.87 -1.34 19.05
N ILE A 574 9.42 -0.49 18.13
CA ILE A 574 8.46 0.59 18.34
C ILE A 574 7.08 0.01 18.59
N LYS A 575 6.55 0.25 19.78
CA LYS A 575 5.15 0.03 20.11
C LYS A 575 4.43 1.39 20.09
N PRO A 576 3.32 1.53 19.35
CA PRO A 576 2.57 2.77 19.30
C PRO A 576 1.95 3.07 20.66
N LEU A 577 1.80 4.36 20.98
CA LEU A 577 1.08 4.81 22.17
C LEU A 577 -0.44 4.67 21.93
N MET A 578 -1.15 4.03 22.86
CA MET A 578 -2.59 3.77 22.74
C MET A 578 -3.42 4.60 23.73
N GLY A 579 -4.66 4.92 23.36
CA GLY A 579 -5.63 5.58 24.24
C GLY A 579 -5.24 7.03 24.57
N ILE A 580 -5.21 7.37 25.85
CA ILE A 580 -4.93 8.76 26.32
C ILE A 580 -3.52 9.21 25.91
N MET A 581 -2.60 8.28 25.64
CA MET A 581 -1.22 8.56 25.26
C MET A 581 -1.02 8.80 23.76
N GLU A 582 -2.03 8.58 22.91
CA GLU A 582 -1.92 8.73 21.44
C GLU A 582 -1.57 10.18 21.03
N ASN A 583 -1.93 11.16 21.87
CA ASN A 583 -1.65 12.59 21.64
C ASN A 583 -0.45 13.12 22.43
N ALA A 584 0.42 12.25 22.97
CA ALA A 584 1.59 12.68 23.72
C ALA A 584 2.56 13.45 22.81
N GLN A 585 2.90 14.68 23.18
CA GLN A 585 3.83 15.51 22.41
C GLN A 585 5.28 15.20 22.77
N GLY A 586 6.17 15.17 21.77
CA GLY A 586 7.60 14.90 21.93
C GLY A 586 7.98 13.42 21.97
N VAL A 587 7.03 12.50 21.79
CA VAL A 587 7.26 11.04 21.80
C VAL A 587 6.49 10.40 20.65
N ASN A 588 7.13 9.50 19.88
CA ASN A 588 6.51 8.78 18.77
C ASN A 588 5.98 7.38 19.17
N GLY A 589 6.52 6.82 20.26
CA GLY A 589 6.20 5.47 20.69
C GLY A 589 6.94 5.10 21.97
N PHE A 590 6.88 3.82 22.33
CA PHE A 590 7.72 3.26 23.38
C PHE A 590 8.31 1.93 22.95
N THR A 591 9.36 1.50 23.63
CA THR A 591 9.95 0.18 23.45
C THR A 591 10.24 -0.45 24.81
N ILE A 592 10.38 -1.77 24.84
CA ILE A 592 10.79 -2.51 26.01
C ILE A 592 12.25 -2.87 25.80
N LEU A 593 13.11 -2.33 26.66
CA LEU A 593 14.53 -2.59 26.65
C LEU A 593 14.82 -3.99 27.16
N GLY A 594 16.02 -4.49 26.88
CA GLY A 594 16.32 -5.87 27.22
C GLY A 594 16.48 -6.19 28.71
N ASN A 595 16.52 -5.16 29.56
CA ASN A 595 16.44 -5.27 31.01
C ASN A 595 14.98 -5.24 31.53
N GLY A 596 13.98 -5.22 30.64
CA GLY A 596 12.55 -5.10 30.96
C GLY A 596 12.07 -3.67 31.22
N ASN A 597 12.95 -2.66 31.19
CA ASN A 597 12.56 -1.28 31.39
C ASN A 597 11.86 -0.71 30.14
N VAL A 598 10.91 0.19 30.37
CA VAL A 598 10.25 0.92 29.28
C VAL A 598 11.09 2.11 28.89
N SER A 599 11.33 2.27 27.58
CA SER A 599 12.00 3.44 27.00
C SER A 599 11.07 4.18 26.06
N LEU A 600 10.95 5.50 26.25
CA LEU A 600 10.12 6.36 25.39
C LEU A 600 10.92 6.80 24.15
N ILE A 601 10.34 6.64 22.97
CA ILE A 601 10.99 7.00 21.71
C ILE A 601 10.73 8.48 21.43
N LEU A 602 11.77 9.31 21.49
CA LEU A 602 11.65 10.75 21.30
C LEU A 602 11.32 11.08 19.83
N ASP A 603 10.37 11.99 19.62
CA ASP A 603 10.07 12.56 18.31
C ASP A 603 10.87 13.86 18.14
N VAL A 604 12.11 13.75 17.66
CA VAL A 604 13.03 14.88 17.53
C VAL A 604 12.41 15.99 16.66
N LYS A 605 11.73 15.64 15.58
CA LYS A 605 11.06 16.62 14.71
C LYS A 605 10.00 17.43 15.46
N SER A 606 9.14 16.78 16.23
CA SER A 606 8.11 17.44 17.04
C SER A 606 8.74 18.36 18.11
N ILE A 607 9.86 17.92 18.69
CA ILE A 607 10.63 18.71 19.66
C ILE A 607 11.14 20.02 19.03
N PHE A 608 11.81 19.94 17.88
CA PHE A 608 12.29 21.14 17.17
C PHE A 608 11.16 22.09 16.79
N SER A 609 10.04 21.55 16.27
CA SER A 609 8.87 22.36 15.88
C SER A 609 8.26 23.11 17.07
N LYS A 610 8.22 22.50 18.26
CA LYS A 610 7.71 23.12 19.48
C LYS A 610 8.63 24.24 19.99
N LEU A 611 9.94 24.04 19.91
CA LEU A 611 10.94 25.00 20.40
C LEU A 611 10.99 26.28 19.54
N GLU A 612 10.72 26.18 18.23
CA GLU A 612 10.58 27.36 17.36
C GLU A 612 9.40 28.25 17.74
N PHE A 613 8.31 27.67 18.25
CA PHE A 613 7.13 28.43 18.66
C PHE A 613 7.35 29.24 19.95
N VAL A 614 8.25 28.79 20.82
CA VAL A 614 8.56 29.47 22.10
C VAL A 614 9.53 30.64 21.88
N GLY A 615 10.41 30.58 20.88
CA GLY A 615 11.36 31.65 20.56
C GLY A 615 10.79 32.82 19.74
N ALA A 616 9.52 32.74 19.33
CA ALA A 616 8.82 33.79 18.56
C ALA A 616 7.78 34.57 19.40
N SER A 617 7.77 34.36 20.73
CA SER A 617 6.81 34.95 21.68
C SER A 617 7.36 36.19 22.39
#